data_AF-A0A954LCI6-F1
#
_entry.id   AF-A0A954LCI6-F1
#
_cell.length_a   1.000
_cell.length_b   1.000
_cell.length_c   1.000
_cell.angle_alpha   90.00
_cell.angle_beta   90.00
_cell.angle_gamma   90.00
#
_symmetry.space_group_name_H-M   'P 1'
#
loop_
_entity.id
_entity.type
_entity.pdbx_description
1 polymer ?
#
loop_
_entity_poly.entity_id
_entity_poly.type
_entity_poly.pdbx_seq_one_letter_code
_entity_poly.pdbx_strand_id
1 'polypeptide(L)'
;MQPVTNRHSNALTHPLPFTTGPNLLAPRICLRYAGDNYSQTIMDQHLTVKEAGELIGKSESTIKRLIREITTDTDHPDRNRILPSHDEVLKRREAGEPYVWKIDQTLLCSRYPSKPNEKPDSQSTASSATATAESHNNRIIGVLEESISVLKAELEAKNRQIEAFQERQREQNLLLNNLQERILIAKPEASTADASDGVVDRATESDDTRRSVSAIKHEKSRRKFWNRELPFFQRRQT
;
A
#
# COMPACT_ATOMS: atom_id res chain seq x y z
N MET A 1 -27.12 -17.94 -52.21
CA MET A 1 -28.42 -18.27 -51.59
C MET A 1 -28.24 -18.31 -50.08
N GLN A 2 -29.05 -17.54 -49.35
CA GLN A 2 -29.11 -17.54 -47.87
C GLN A 2 -29.88 -18.78 -47.34
N PRO A 3 -29.98 -19.03 -46.02
CA PRO A 3 -30.79 -18.20 -45.12
C PRO A 3 -30.17 -17.84 -43.76
N VAL A 4 -30.69 -16.71 -43.29
CA VAL A 4 -30.64 -16.08 -41.96
C VAL A 4 -31.31 -16.95 -40.90
N THR A 5 -30.80 -16.98 -39.67
CA THR A 5 -31.68 -16.90 -38.48
C THR A 5 -31.07 -16.02 -37.39
N ASN A 6 -31.97 -15.20 -36.88
CA ASN A 6 -31.85 -14.12 -35.92
C ASN A 6 -32.26 -14.69 -34.55
N ARG A 7 -31.51 -14.43 -33.47
CA ARG A 7 -31.97 -14.73 -32.10
C ARG A 7 -31.62 -13.59 -31.16
N HIS A 8 -32.62 -12.75 -30.95
CA HIS A 8 -32.71 -11.79 -29.87
C HIS A 8 -32.86 -12.53 -28.54
N SER A 9 -32.15 -12.10 -27.51
CA SER A 9 -32.40 -12.49 -26.13
C SER A 9 -32.42 -11.22 -25.28
N ASN A 10 -33.64 -10.74 -25.04
CA ASN A 10 -33.96 -9.71 -24.05
C ASN A 10 -33.71 -10.28 -22.65
N ALA A 11 -32.82 -9.66 -21.87
CA ALA A 11 -32.70 -9.92 -20.45
C ALA A 11 -33.32 -8.75 -19.68
N LEU A 12 -34.35 -9.10 -18.91
CA LEU A 12 -35.17 -8.29 -18.02
C LEU A 12 -34.33 -7.45 -17.05
N THR A 13 -34.57 -6.13 -17.09
CA THR A 13 -34.20 -5.19 -16.03
C THR A 13 -35.32 -5.16 -15.00
N HIS A 14 -35.06 -5.65 -13.79
CA HIS A 14 -35.94 -5.45 -12.64
C HIS A 14 -35.40 -4.30 -11.76
N PRO A 15 -36.19 -3.25 -11.47
CA PRO A 15 -35.85 -2.28 -10.43
C PRO A 15 -36.31 -2.78 -9.06
N LEU A 16 -35.41 -2.74 -8.07
CA LEU A 16 -35.75 -3.00 -6.66
C LEU A 16 -36.40 -1.78 -6.00
N PRO A 17 -37.38 -1.98 -5.09
CA PRO A 17 -38.08 -0.91 -4.41
C PRO A 17 -37.24 -0.29 -3.29
N PHE A 18 -37.14 1.05 -3.29
CA PHE A 18 -36.73 1.82 -2.14
C PHE A 18 -37.82 1.73 -1.06
N THR A 19 -37.47 1.11 0.06
CA THR A 19 -38.20 1.21 1.32
C THR A 19 -37.18 1.52 2.40
N THR A 20 -37.36 2.65 3.09
CA THR A 20 -37.53 2.73 4.55
C THR A 20 -37.46 4.20 4.95
N GLY A 21 -38.55 4.66 5.57
CA GLY A 21 -38.75 6.02 6.06
C GLY A 21 -37.99 6.35 7.37
N PRO A 22 -38.36 7.48 8.00
CA PRO A 22 -37.55 8.21 8.96
C PRO A 22 -37.75 7.70 10.39
N ASN A 23 -36.70 7.76 11.23
CA ASN A 23 -36.91 7.72 12.68
C ASN A 23 -35.79 8.41 13.48
N LEU A 24 -36.14 9.61 13.94
CA LEU A 24 -35.99 10.13 15.30
C LEU A 24 -34.61 10.06 15.98
N LEU A 25 -34.01 11.26 16.03
CA LEU A 25 -33.14 11.72 17.11
C LEU A 25 -33.77 11.42 18.49
N ALA A 26 -33.05 10.68 19.33
CA ALA A 26 -33.12 10.80 20.78
C ALA A 26 -31.73 10.52 21.38
N PRO A 27 -31.21 11.40 22.27
CA PRO A 27 -29.95 11.19 22.96
C PRO A 27 -30.17 10.25 24.15
N ARG A 28 -29.56 9.06 24.09
CA ARG A 28 -29.43 8.19 25.26
C ARG A 28 -28.04 8.34 25.86
N ILE A 29 -28.01 9.08 26.95
CA ILE A 29 -26.98 9.03 27.99
C ILE A 29 -26.95 7.58 28.50
N CYS A 30 -25.95 6.81 28.08
CA CYS A 30 -25.64 5.52 28.67
C CYS A 30 -24.42 5.70 29.58
N LEU A 31 -24.71 5.68 30.88
CA LEU A 31 -23.78 5.39 31.96
C LEU A 31 -22.92 4.18 31.56
N ARG A 32 -21.61 4.39 31.39
CA ARG A 32 -20.64 3.30 31.23
C ARG A 32 -20.52 2.59 32.58
N TYR A 33 -21.28 1.51 32.72
CA TYR A 33 -20.97 0.46 33.68
C TYR A 33 -19.61 -0.15 33.30
N ALA A 34 -18.65 -0.03 34.22
CA ALA A 34 -17.59 -1.00 34.37
C ALA A 34 -18.23 -2.33 34.79
N GLY A 35 -18.03 -3.38 34.01
CA GLY A 35 -18.61 -4.69 34.24
C GLY A 35 -18.23 -5.64 33.11
N ASP A 36 -17.14 -6.36 33.33
CA ASP A 36 -16.99 -7.78 33.01
C ASP A 36 -17.34 -8.24 31.59
N ASN A 37 -16.36 -8.12 30.68
CA ASN A 37 -16.27 -8.95 29.47
C ASN A 37 -14.95 -9.75 29.44
N TYR A 38 -14.49 -10.24 30.61
CA TYR A 38 -13.35 -11.16 30.72
C TYR A 38 -13.83 -12.61 30.81
N SER A 39 -14.57 -13.10 29.81
CA SER A 39 -14.82 -14.54 29.63
C SER A 39 -15.16 -14.88 28.19
N GLN A 40 -14.64 -14.13 27.22
CA GLN A 40 -14.68 -14.53 25.82
C GLN A 40 -13.45 -15.42 25.55
N THR A 41 -13.62 -16.72 25.78
CA THR A 41 -12.88 -17.81 25.10
C THR A 41 -11.42 -17.51 24.73
N ILE A 42 -10.53 -17.55 25.71
CA ILE A 42 -9.07 -17.43 25.55
C ILE A 42 -8.46 -18.49 24.60
N MET A 43 -9.24 -19.52 24.22
CA MET A 43 -8.71 -20.69 23.52
C MET A 43 -8.69 -20.60 21.99
N ASP A 44 -9.53 -19.78 21.33
CA ASP A 44 -9.63 -19.78 19.84
C ASP A 44 -9.73 -18.39 19.22
N GLN A 45 -9.12 -17.37 19.85
CA GLN A 45 -9.16 -16.02 19.27
C GLN A 45 -8.19 -15.90 18.09
N HIS A 46 -8.74 -16.04 16.90
CA HIS A 46 -8.08 -15.78 15.64
C HIS A 46 -7.96 -14.26 15.43
N LEU A 47 -6.74 -13.74 15.58
CA LEU A 47 -6.42 -12.33 15.47
C LEU A 47 -6.05 -11.99 14.03
N THR A 48 -6.42 -10.80 13.56
CA THR A 48 -5.89 -10.27 12.31
C THR A 48 -4.40 -9.93 12.46
N VAL A 49 -3.68 -9.86 11.34
CA VAL A 49 -2.24 -9.52 11.34
C VAL A 49 -1.91 -8.22 12.10
N LYS A 50 -2.82 -7.24 12.07
CA LYS A 50 -2.65 -5.96 12.77
C LYS A 50 -2.73 -6.12 14.27
N GLU A 51 -3.83 -6.74 14.74
CA GLU A 51 -4.07 -7.00 16.17
C GLU A 51 -2.96 -7.90 16.76
N ALA A 52 -2.50 -8.89 15.99
CA ALA A 52 -1.37 -9.72 16.37
C ALA A 52 -0.07 -8.93 16.53
N GLY A 53 0.16 -7.91 15.68
CA GLY A 53 1.33 -7.04 15.74
C GLY A 53 1.33 -6.19 17.01
N GLU A 54 0.18 -5.62 17.32
CA GLU A 54 -0.05 -4.82 18.52
C GLU A 54 0.13 -5.66 19.79
N LEU A 55 -0.38 -6.90 19.80
CA LEU A 55 -0.32 -7.78 20.96
C LEU A 55 1.11 -8.20 21.36
N ILE A 56 1.96 -8.50 20.36
CA ILE A 56 3.33 -8.98 20.61
C ILE A 56 4.34 -7.82 20.57
N GLY A 57 3.95 -6.65 20.07
CA GLY A 57 4.87 -5.55 19.77
C GLY A 57 5.84 -5.90 18.62
N LYS A 58 5.37 -6.66 17.62
CA LYS A 58 6.15 -7.01 16.42
C LYS A 58 5.53 -6.35 15.19
N SER A 59 6.36 -6.13 14.17
CA SER A 59 5.88 -5.57 12.91
C SER A 59 4.94 -6.55 12.19
N GLU A 60 3.93 -6.01 11.48
CA GLU A 60 3.04 -6.81 10.63
C GLU A 60 3.81 -7.66 9.61
N SER A 61 4.96 -7.16 9.12
CA SER A 61 5.82 -7.89 8.18
C SER A 61 6.39 -9.18 8.78
N THR A 62 6.71 -9.18 10.07
CA THR A 62 7.22 -10.35 10.79
C THR A 62 6.13 -11.41 10.90
N ILE A 63 4.90 -11.00 11.22
CA ILE A 63 3.75 -11.91 11.32
C ILE A 63 3.39 -12.48 9.94
N LYS A 64 3.38 -11.67 8.88
CA LYS A 64 3.17 -12.16 7.50
C LYS A 64 4.25 -13.16 7.08
N ARG A 65 5.49 -12.98 7.52
CA ARG A 65 6.59 -13.93 7.25
C ARG A 65 6.35 -15.27 7.94
N LEU A 66 5.96 -15.24 9.21
CA LEU A 66 5.59 -16.45 9.97
C LEU A 66 4.43 -17.20 9.28
N ILE A 67 3.38 -16.49 8.88
CA ILE A 67 2.25 -17.08 8.18
C ILE A 67 2.73 -17.78 6.90
N ARG A 68 3.59 -17.11 6.10
CA ARG A 68 4.15 -17.71 4.89
C ARG A 68 4.97 -18.96 5.16
N GLU A 69 5.79 -18.98 6.20
CA GLU A 69 6.58 -20.15 6.60
C GLU A 69 5.66 -21.34 6.86
N ILE A 70 4.62 -21.15 7.67
CA ILE A 70 3.64 -22.19 8.02
C ILE A 70 2.75 -22.57 6.82
N THR A 71 2.46 -21.65 5.90
CA THR A 71 1.65 -21.94 4.71
C THR A 71 2.44 -22.60 3.59
N THR A 72 3.77 -22.50 3.59
CA THR A 72 4.62 -23.08 2.54
C THR A 72 4.71 -24.59 2.72
N ASP A 73 4.81 -25.04 3.97
CA ASP A 73 4.84 -26.45 4.32
C ASP A 73 3.41 -26.97 4.57
N THR A 74 2.93 -27.86 3.69
CA THR A 74 1.56 -28.41 3.78
C THR A 74 1.33 -29.22 5.06
N ASP A 75 2.35 -29.94 5.52
CA ASP A 75 2.29 -30.85 6.68
C ASP A 75 2.71 -30.19 8.00
N HIS A 76 2.70 -28.86 8.08
CA HIS A 76 3.11 -28.16 9.31
C HIS A 76 2.07 -28.42 10.43
N PRO A 77 2.48 -28.78 11.67
CA PRO A 77 1.56 -29.11 12.76
C PRO A 77 0.64 -27.94 13.14
N ASP A 78 1.16 -26.72 12.96
CA ASP A 78 0.43 -25.48 13.24
C ASP A 78 -0.45 -24.99 12.08
N ARG A 79 -0.58 -25.74 10.99
CA ARG A 79 -1.33 -25.31 9.80
C ARG A 79 -2.79 -25.00 10.12
N ASN A 80 -3.39 -25.76 11.03
CA ASN A 80 -4.79 -25.63 11.44
C ASN A 80 -5.06 -24.36 12.27
N ARG A 81 -4.01 -23.67 12.73
CA ARG A 81 -4.08 -22.46 13.57
C ARG A 81 -4.07 -21.15 12.77
N ILE A 82 -4.15 -21.25 11.44
CA ILE A 82 -4.14 -20.12 10.51
C ILE A 82 -5.37 -20.22 9.63
N LEU A 83 -6.09 -19.11 9.53
CA LEU A 83 -7.19 -18.93 8.59
C LEU A 83 -6.82 -17.87 7.54
N PRO A 84 -7.30 -17.99 6.30
CA PRO A 84 -8.08 -19.10 5.74
C PRO A 84 -7.24 -20.38 5.50
N SER A 85 -7.92 -21.53 5.46
CA SER A 85 -7.27 -22.83 5.18
C SER A 85 -6.68 -22.86 3.76
N HIS A 86 -5.78 -23.80 3.47
CA HIS A 86 -5.11 -23.88 2.15
C HIS A 86 -6.12 -23.96 0.99
N ASP A 87 -7.14 -24.80 1.14
CA ASP A 87 -8.15 -25.00 0.11
C ASP A 87 -9.04 -23.75 -0.06
N GLU A 88 -9.29 -23.02 1.03
CA GLU A 88 -10.04 -21.77 0.99
C GLU A 88 -9.23 -20.66 0.30
N VAL A 89 -7.92 -20.60 0.54
CA VAL A 89 -7.00 -19.68 -0.14
C VAL A 89 -7.00 -19.93 -1.64
N LEU A 90 -6.97 -21.21 -2.07
CA LEU A 90 -7.06 -21.58 -3.48
C LEU A 90 -8.38 -21.15 -4.10
N LYS A 91 -9.51 -21.48 -3.46
CA LYS A 91 -10.86 -21.08 -3.92
C LYS A 91 -10.99 -19.56 -4.06
N ARG A 92 -10.54 -18.79 -3.07
CA ARG A 92 -10.61 -17.32 -3.11
C ARG A 92 -9.68 -16.73 -4.15
N ARG A 93 -8.51 -17.35 -4.38
CA ARG A 93 -7.58 -16.96 -5.43
C ARG A 93 -8.17 -17.19 -6.83
N GLU A 94 -8.85 -18.32 -7.03
CA GLU A 94 -9.57 -18.63 -8.28
C GLU A 94 -10.75 -17.69 -8.51
N ALA A 95 -11.49 -17.37 -7.44
CA ALA A 95 -12.59 -16.39 -7.47
C ALA A 95 -12.12 -14.94 -7.64
N GLY A 96 -10.84 -14.64 -7.41
CA GLY A 96 -10.29 -13.28 -7.44
C GLY A 96 -10.72 -12.42 -6.25
N GLU A 97 -11.21 -13.03 -5.17
CA GLU A 97 -11.66 -12.31 -3.98
C GLU A 97 -10.48 -11.97 -3.05
N PRO A 98 -10.43 -10.74 -2.51
CA PRO A 98 -9.46 -10.41 -1.47
C PRO A 98 -9.75 -11.20 -0.20
N TYR A 99 -8.69 -11.64 0.49
CA TYR A 99 -8.81 -12.33 1.76
C TYR A 99 -7.85 -11.77 2.80
N VAL A 100 -8.25 -11.89 4.07
CA VAL A 100 -7.51 -11.39 5.23
C VAL A 100 -7.01 -12.59 6.03
N TRP A 101 -5.71 -12.60 6.32
CA TRP A 101 -5.09 -13.62 7.16
C TRP A 101 -5.46 -13.39 8.63
N LYS A 102 -5.82 -14.48 9.31
CA LYS A 102 -6.00 -14.54 10.75
C LYS A 102 -5.15 -15.66 11.35
N ILE A 103 -4.65 -15.43 12.54
CA ILE A 103 -3.70 -16.31 13.22
C ILE A 103 -4.11 -16.50 14.68
N ASP A 104 -3.96 -17.71 15.20
CA ASP A 104 -4.25 -17.97 16.59
C ASP A 104 -3.27 -17.30 17.54
N GLN A 105 -3.83 -16.71 18.59
CA GLN A 105 -3.07 -16.09 19.66
C GLN A 105 -2.10 -17.07 20.36
N THR A 106 -2.52 -18.32 20.56
CA THR A 106 -1.72 -19.34 21.27
C THR A 106 -0.40 -19.64 20.55
N LEU A 107 -0.45 -19.71 19.22
CA LEU A 107 0.72 -19.91 18.36
C LEU A 107 1.69 -18.73 18.47
N LEU A 108 1.14 -17.51 18.48
CA LEU A 108 1.93 -16.29 18.62
C LEU A 108 2.66 -16.22 19.96
N CYS A 109 1.95 -16.49 21.06
CA CYS A 109 2.51 -16.50 22.41
C CYS A 109 3.60 -17.58 22.58
N SER A 110 3.42 -18.75 21.95
CA SER A 110 4.41 -19.83 21.98
C SER A 110 5.71 -19.46 21.26
N ARG A 111 5.60 -18.87 20.06
CA ARG A 111 6.77 -18.53 19.24
C ARG A 111 7.50 -17.27 19.71
N TYR A 112 6.74 -16.30 20.22
CA TYR A 112 7.25 -15.05 20.73
C TYR A 112 6.80 -14.90 22.18
N PRO A 113 7.50 -15.52 23.14
CA PRO A 113 7.25 -15.23 24.53
C PRO A 113 7.51 -13.74 24.72
N SER A 114 6.44 -12.97 24.92
CA SER A 114 6.56 -11.57 25.29
C SER A 114 7.38 -11.55 26.57
N LYS A 115 8.62 -11.06 26.49
CA LYS A 115 9.34 -10.63 27.69
C LYS A 115 8.37 -9.65 28.35
N PRO A 116 8.01 -9.83 29.64
CA PRO A 116 7.16 -8.88 30.31
C PRO A 116 7.82 -7.53 30.08
N ASN A 117 7.14 -6.68 29.30
CA ASN A 117 7.59 -5.34 29.06
C ASN A 117 7.41 -4.67 30.42
N GLU A 118 8.48 -4.70 31.24
CA GLU A 118 8.62 -3.80 32.36
C GLU A 118 8.44 -2.42 31.75
N LYS A 119 7.24 -1.88 31.90
CA LYS A 119 6.99 -0.46 31.74
C LYS A 119 8.05 0.21 32.61
N PRO A 120 8.78 1.23 32.12
CA PRO A 120 9.69 1.97 32.98
C PRO A 120 8.86 2.83 33.92
N ASP A 121 8.27 2.20 34.94
CA ASP A 121 7.80 2.91 36.10
C ASP A 121 9.04 3.32 36.88
N SER A 122 9.15 4.63 37.01
CA SER A 122 10.20 5.32 37.72
C SER A 122 10.27 4.83 39.18
N GLN A 123 11.51 4.77 39.68
CA GLN A 123 11.93 5.13 41.04
C GLN A 123 12.54 3.99 41.89
N SER A 124 13.88 4.03 41.94
CA SER A 124 14.79 3.82 43.09
C SER A 124 14.76 2.45 43.79
N THR A 125 15.86 1.68 43.83
CA THR A 125 17.02 1.91 44.70
C THR A 125 18.04 0.78 44.50
N ALA A 126 19.35 1.09 44.34
CA ALA A 126 20.50 0.29 44.80
C ALA A 126 21.80 0.82 44.18
N SER A 127 22.36 1.82 44.85
CA SER A 127 23.62 2.50 44.54
C SER A 127 24.82 1.59 44.78
N SER A 128 25.20 0.78 43.78
CA SER A 128 26.54 0.19 43.68
C SER A 128 26.92 -0.31 42.28
N ALA A 129 25.97 -0.41 41.35
CA ALA A 129 26.21 -0.80 39.95
C ALA A 129 26.19 0.37 38.94
N THR A 130 26.03 1.61 39.41
CA THR A 130 25.77 2.80 38.58
C THR A 130 26.95 3.26 37.74
N ALA A 131 28.20 3.10 38.20
CA ALA A 131 29.36 3.57 37.43
C ALA A 131 29.57 2.83 36.09
N THR A 132 29.29 1.51 36.04
CA THR A 132 29.35 0.72 34.80
C THR A 132 28.13 0.94 33.91
N ALA A 133 26.95 1.16 34.51
CA ALA A 133 25.73 1.43 33.76
C ALA A 133 25.74 2.84 33.12
N GLU A 134 26.27 3.85 33.83
CA GLU A 134 26.43 5.20 33.30
C GLU A 134 27.46 5.25 32.17
N SER A 135 28.58 4.52 32.28
CA SER A 135 29.54 4.36 31.19
C SER A 135 28.92 3.70 29.95
N HIS A 136 28.09 2.68 30.14
CA HIS A 136 27.38 2.03 29.03
C HIS A 136 26.34 2.96 28.39
N ASN A 137 25.57 3.69 29.20
CA ASN A 137 24.59 4.65 28.71
C ASN A 137 25.26 5.79 27.94
N ASN A 138 26.38 6.33 28.43
CA ASN A 138 27.15 7.36 27.73
C ASN A 138 27.69 6.86 26.38
N ARG A 139 28.10 5.59 26.31
CA ARG A 139 28.51 4.96 25.04
C ARG A 139 27.33 4.82 24.07
N ILE A 140 26.16 4.41 24.54
CA ILE A 140 24.95 4.32 23.71
C ILE A 140 24.57 5.72 23.19
N ILE A 141 24.59 6.74 24.05
CA ILE A 141 24.31 8.13 23.68
C ILE A 141 25.30 8.59 22.60
N GLY A 142 26.60 8.32 22.76
CA GLY A 142 27.60 8.67 21.75
C GLY A 142 27.36 8.00 20.39
N VAL A 143 26.98 6.72 20.37
CA VAL A 143 26.63 6.01 19.12
C VAL A 143 25.37 6.60 18.49
N LEU A 144 24.38 6.99 19.30
CA LEU A 144 23.16 7.62 18.81
C LEU A 144 23.46 9.01 18.22
N GLU A 145 24.28 9.81 18.89
CA GLU A 145 24.71 11.12 18.40
C GLU A 145 25.50 11.00 17.08
N GLU A 146 26.42 10.03 17.00
CA GLU A 146 27.15 9.72 15.77
C GLU A 146 26.17 9.33 14.65
N SER A 147 25.20 8.46 14.94
CA SER A 147 24.18 8.06 13.95
C SER A 147 23.33 9.25 13.48
N ILE A 148 22.97 10.17 14.38
CA ILE A 148 22.24 11.39 14.05
C ILE A 148 23.10 12.29 13.16
N SER A 149 24.40 12.39 13.43
CA SER A 149 25.33 13.18 12.62
C SER A 149 25.47 12.64 11.19
N VAL A 150 25.56 11.31 11.05
CA VAL A 150 25.63 10.64 9.74
C VAL A 150 24.34 10.85 8.96
N LEU A 151 23.19 10.68 9.61
CA LEU A 151 21.88 10.90 8.99
C LEU A 151 21.69 12.37 8.55
N LYS A 152 22.17 13.33 9.33
CA LYS A 152 22.17 14.75 8.94
C LYS A 152 23.04 15.00 7.71
N ALA A 153 24.26 14.47 7.69
CA ALA A 153 25.16 14.60 6.55
C ALA A 153 24.57 13.96 5.27
N GLU A 154 23.92 12.80 5.40
CA GLU A 154 23.22 12.17 4.27
C GLU A 154 22.06 13.03 3.77
N LEU A 155 21.23 13.56 4.68
CA LEU A 155 20.14 14.47 4.31
C LEU A 155 20.65 15.70 3.57
N GLU A 156 21.74 16.32 4.04
CA GLU A 156 22.37 17.45 3.36
C GLU A 156 22.88 17.06 1.96
N ALA A 157 23.53 15.91 1.82
CA ALA A 157 24.00 15.43 0.53
C ALA A 157 22.84 15.17 -0.45
N LYS A 158 21.74 14.58 0.03
CA LYS A 158 20.52 14.35 -0.76
C LYS A 158 19.83 15.65 -1.15
N ASN A 159 19.76 16.62 -0.26
CA ASN A 159 19.19 17.94 -0.55
C ASN A 159 19.99 18.65 -1.64
N ARG A 160 21.33 18.64 -1.58
CA ARG A 160 22.18 19.17 -2.65
C ARG A 160 21.95 18.46 -3.99
N GLN A 161 21.75 17.14 -3.96
CA GLN A 161 21.44 16.38 -5.17
C GLN A 161 20.09 16.79 -5.78
N ILE A 162 19.08 17.05 -4.94
CA ILE A 162 17.77 17.53 -5.37
C ILE A 162 17.88 18.93 -5.98
N GLU A 163 18.60 19.84 -5.34
CA GLU A 163 18.84 21.20 -5.84
C GLU A 163 19.52 21.17 -7.23
N ALA A 164 20.57 20.37 -7.39
CA ALA A 164 21.26 20.21 -8.68
C ALA A 164 20.34 19.62 -9.76
N PHE A 165 19.44 18.70 -9.39
CA PHE A 165 18.46 18.14 -10.32
C PHE A 165 17.40 19.18 -10.72
N GLN A 166 16.90 19.95 -9.76
CA GLN A 166 15.93 21.02 -10.01
C GLN A 166 16.51 22.10 -10.92
N GLU A 167 17.78 22.46 -10.72
CA GLU A 167 18.42 23.47 -11.57
C GLU A 167 18.54 22.99 -13.02
N ARG A 168 18.96 21.74 -13.24
CA ARG A 168 18.96 21.14 -14.57
C ARG A 168 17.57 21.12 -15.20
N GLN A 169 16.52 20.85 -14.42
CA GLN A 169 15.14 20.90 -14.92
C GLN A 169 14.73 22.32 -15.31
N ARG A 170 15.13 23.34 -14.54
CA ARG A 170 14.88 24.74 -14.88
C ARG A 170 15.60 25.13 -16.17
N GLU A 171 16.88 24.78 -16.30
CA GLU A 171 17.66 24.99 -17.53
C GLU A 171 17.00 24.30 -18.73
N GLN A 172 16.60 23.04 -18.60
CA GLN A 172 15.92 22.29 -19.65
C GLN A 172 14.62 22.97 -20.07
N ASN A 173 13.81 23.42 -19.11
CA ASN A 173 12.56 24.12 -19.40
C ASN A 173 12.80 25.46 -20.09
N LEU A 174 13.83 26.21 -19.68
CA LEU A 174 14.21 27.47 -20.32
C LEU A 174 14.65 27.24 -21.77
N LEU A 175 15.47 26.22 -22.03
CA LEU A 175 15.90 25.85 -23.38
C LEU A 175 14.72 25.41 -24.25
N LEU A 176 13.80 24.60 -23.71
CA LEU A 176 12.61 24.16 -24.42
C LEU A 176 11.71 25.35 -24.78
N ASN A 177 11.48 26.26 -23.85
CA ASN A 177 10.70 27.47 -24.09
C ASN A 177 11.35 28.33 -25.17
N ASN A 178 12.68 28.52 -25.13
CA ASN A 178 13.40 29.28 -26.16
C ASN A 178 13.28 28.60 -27.54
N LEU A 179 13.33 27.27 -27.61
CA LEU A 179 13.11 26.53 -28.86
C LEU A 179 11.69 26.70 -29.38
N GLN A 180 10.68 26.65 -28.50
CA GLN A 180 9.28 26.88 -28.87
C GLN A 180 9.09 28.31 -29.40
N GLU A 181 9.64 29.32 -28.75
CA GLU A 181 9.62 30.71 -29.23
C GLU A 181 10.23 30.85 -30.62
N ARG A 182 11.38 30.24 -30.86
CA ARG A 182 12.02 30.24 -32.19
C ARG A 182 11.18 29.53 -33.24
N ILE A 183 10.54 28.41 -32.90
CA ILE A 183 9.64 27.70 -33.82
C ILE A 183 8.40 28.54 -34.13
N LEU A 184 7.84 29.24 -33.14
CA LEU A 184 6.70 30.13 -33.34
C LEU A 184 7.06 31.32 -34.25
N ILE A 185 8.24 31.92 -34.06
CA ILE A 185 8.73 33.00 -34.93
C ILE A 185 9.08 32.47 -36.33
N ALA A 186 9.73 31.31 -36.42
CA ALA A 186 10.18 30.69 -37.66
C ALA A 186 9.08 29.90 -38.40
N LYS A 187 7.86 29.85 -37.85
CA LYS A 187 6.65 29.47 -38.57
C LYS A 187 6.00 30.77 -39.08
N PRO A 188 6.54 31.41 -40.15
CA PRO A 188 5.79 32.45 -40.82
C PRO A 188 4.50 31.82 -41.32
N GLU A 189 3.40 32.56 -41.23
CA GLU A 189 2.12 32.13 -41.74
C GLU A 189 2.24 31.77 -43.23
N ALA A 190 2.37 30.48 -43.53
CA ALA A 190 1.98 29.90 -44.81
C ALA A 190 0.44 29.84 -44.88
N SER A 191 -0.19 30.98 -44.65
CA SER A 191 -1.64 31.20 -44.62
C SER A 191 -1.95 32.58 -45.18
N THR A 192 -1.39 32.89 -46.35
CA THR A 192 -2.00 33.89 -47.22
C THR A 192 -2.26 33.25 -48.57
N ALA A 193 -3.54 33.13 -48.88
CA ALA A 193 -4.12 33.27 -50.20
C ALA A 193 -3.62 32.30 -51.30
N ASP A 194 -4.38 31.23 -51.52
CA ASP A 194 -4.91 31.03 -52.87
C ASP A 194 -6.36 30.54 -52.81
N ALA A 195 -7.17 31.19 -53.63
CA ALA A 195 -8.62 31.08 -53.70
C ALA A 195 -9.04 30.03 -54.75
N SER A 196 -10.08 29.26 -54.45
CA SER A 196 -11.08 28.92 -55.46
C SER A 196 -12.41 28.55 -54.79
N ASP A 197 -13.27 29.57 -54.77
CA ASP A 197 -14.71 29.55 -55.01
C ASP A 197 -15.42 28.19 -55.16
N GLY A 198 -16.48 28.01 -54.38
CA GLY A 198 -17.27 26.78 -54.32
C GLY A 198 -18.44 26.91 -53.34
N VAL A 199 -19.31 27.90 -53.58
CA VAL A 199 -20.64 28.00 -52.95
C VAL A 199 -21.52 26.85 -53.43
N VAL A 200 -21.91 25.94 -52.53
CA VAL A 200 -23.24 25.28 -52.57
C VAL A 200 -23.71 25.02 -51.14
N ASP A 201 -24.91 25.52 -50.86
CA ASP A 201 -25.69 25.31 -49.65
C ASP A 201 -25.98 23.83 -49.33
N ARG A 202 -26.16 23.56 -48.02
CA ARG A 202 -27.37 22.92 -47.43
C ARG A 202 -27.15 21.62 -46.63
N ALA A 203 -27.79 21.65 -45.45
CA ALA A 203 -28.22 20.56 -44.56
C ALA A 203 -27.24 20.06 -43.48
N THR A 204 -27.44 20.64 -42.29
CA THR A 204 -27.54 20.00 -40.97
C THR A 204 -27.37 18.46 -40.90
N GLU A 205 -26.30 17.98 -40.27
CA GLU A 205 -26.36 16.78 -39.43
C GLU A 205 -25.29 16.86 -38.33
N SER A 206 -25.74 16.66 -37.10
CA SER A 206 -25.01 16.75 -35.85
C SER A 206 -24.06 15.55 -35.66
N ASP A 207 -22.76 15.80 -35.74
CA ASP A 207 -21.69 14.83 -35.44
C ASP A 207 -21.05 15.17 -34.08
N ASP A 208 -21.60 14.59 -33.01
CA ASP A 208 -21.03 14.63 -31.67
C ASP A 208 -20.18 13.37 -31.43
N THR A 209 -19.11 13.22 -32.21
CA THR A 209 -18.04 12.25 -31.93
C THR A 209 -16.86 12.96 -31.27
N ARG A 210 -17.02 13.28 -29.98
CA ARG A 210 -15.91 13.51 -29.03
C ARG A 210 -15.06 12.25 -28.91
N ARG A 211 -14.15 12.10 -29.87
CA ARG A 211 -13.07 11.11 -29.92
C ARG A 211 -12.02 11.51 -28.88
N SER A 212 -12.18 10.96 -27.68
CA SER A 212 -11.22 10.99 -26.57
C SER A 212 -9.97 10.19 -26.94
N VAL A 213 -9.05 10.82 -27.67
CA VAL A 213 -7.70 10.29 -27.88
C VAL A 213 -6.81 10.73 -26.72
N SER A 214 -6.65 9.84 -25.73
CA SER A 214 -5.38 9.57 -25.00
C SER A 214 -5.62 8.82 -23.70
N ALA A 215 -6.27 7.65 -23.77
CA ALA A 215 -6.02 6.60 -22.77
C ALA A 215 -4.61 6.04 -23.03
N ILE A 216 -3.62 6.70 -22.43
CA ILE A 216 -2.24 6.21 -22.36
C ILE A 216 -2.29 4.85 -21.64
N LYS A 217 -2.14 3.78 -22.43
CA LYS A 217 -1.83 2.44 -21.95
C LYS A 217 -0.49 2.49 -21.22
N HIS A 218 -0.53 2.70 -19.91
CA HIS A 218 0.59 2.47 -19.00
C HIS A 218 0.31 1.30 -18.05
N GLU A 219 -0.29 0.22 -18.57
CA GLU A 219 -0.57 -1.00 -17.82
C GLU A 219 0.13 -2.17 -18.50
N LYS A 220 1.44 -2.34 -18.24
CA LYS A 220 2.25 -3.59 -18.41
C LYS A 220 3.76 -3.33 -18.26
N SER A 221 4.21 -2.59 -17.23
CA SER A 221 5.64 -2.58 -16.88
C SER A 221 5.89 -2.36 -15.38
N ARG A 222 5.14 -3.07 -14.52
CA ARG A 222 5.44 -3.13 -13.07
C ARG A 222 5.47 -4.55 -12.49
N ARG A 223 5.45 -5.59 -13.32
CA ARG A 223 5.49 -7.00 -12.87
C ARG A 223 6.78 -7.77 -13.19
N LYS A 224 7.91 -7.09 -13.40
CA LYS A 224 9.22 -7.77 -13.61
C LYS A 224 10.30 -7.43 -12.58
N PHE A 225 10.02 -6.59 -11.57
CA PHE A 225 11.06 -6.19 -10.62
C PHE A 225 11.24 -7.14 -9.42
N TRP A 226 10.28 -8.01 -9.13
CA TRP A 226 10.35 -8.90 -7.96
C TRP A 226 11.00 -10.28 -8.22
N ASN A 227 11.41 -10.58 -9.45
CA ASN A 227 12.10 -11.84 -9.79
C ASN A 227 13.61 -11.67 -9.99
N ARG A 228 14.23 -10.68 -9.33
CA ARG A 228 15.68 -10.63 -9.25
C ARG A 228 16.09 -11.37 -7.98
N GLU A 229 16.32 -12.66 -8.14
CA GLU A 229 17.04 -13.51 -7.19
C GLU A 229 18.22 -12.73 -6.63
N LEU A 230 18.20 -12.49 -5.33
CA LEU A 230 19.37 -12.01 -4.60
C LEU A 230 20.37 -13.17 -4.60
N PRO A 231 21.60 -12.98 -5.13
CA PRO A 231 22.64 -13.98 -4.97
C PRO A 231 22.93 -14.13 -3.47
N PHE A 232 22.73 -15.36 -3.03
CA PHE A 232 23.18 -15.99 -1.81
C PHE A 232 24.53 -15.39 -1.35
N PHE A 233 24.53 -14.65 -0.25
CA PHE A 233 25.76 -14.20 0.41
C PHE A 233 26.42 -15.42 1.07
N GLN A 234 27.32 -16.09 0.35
CA GLN A 234 28.30 -17.00 0.94
C GLN A 234 29.28 -16.17 1.76
N ARG A 235 29.03 -16.06 3.07
CA ARG A 235 29.98 -15.48 4.00
C ARG A 235 31.08 -16.51 4.27
N ARG A 236 32.29 -16.17 3.81
CA ARG A 236 33.54 -16.85 4.15
C ARG A 236 33.65 -17.04 5.66
N GLN A 237 34.01 -18.25 6.06
CA GLN A 237 34.66 -18.47 7.35
C GLN A 237 36.12 -18.06 7.21
N THR A 238 36.58 -17.26 8.17
CA THR A 238 37.98 -17.12 8.57
C THR A 238 37.99 -17.07 10.08
#